data_AF-F8KRJ5-F1
#
_entry.id   AF-F8KRJ5-F1
#
_cell.length_a   1.000
_cell.length_b   1.000
_cell.length_c   1.000
_cell.angle_alpha   90.00
_cell.angle_beta   90.00
_cell.angle_gamma   90.00
#
_symmetry.space_group_name_H-M   'P 1'
#
loop_
_entity.id
_entity.type
_entity.pdbx_description
1 polymer ?
#
loop_
_entity_poly.entity_id
_entity_poly.type
_entity_poly.pdbx_seq_one_letter_code
_entity_poly.pdbx_strand_id
1 'polypeptide(L)'
;MVESSGQPAVKLEDIQNYPDIVNHADLMRVVDTSTGKRLVIGKQINGYAIVVEAIGRKNNQLSLKTIYKEHGQVEKGLDFKDSTYIRLSKD
;
A
#
# COMPACT_ATOMS: atom_id res chain seq x y z
N MET A 1 -2.20 -10.31 19.36
CA MET A 1 -1.47 -10.80 18.16
C MET A 1 -2.47 -10.81 17.02
N VAL A 2 -2.10 -10.36 15.81
CA VAL A 2 -3.02 -10.38 14.67
C VAL A 2 -3.31 -11.85 14.34
N GLU A 3 -4.58 -12.25 14.43
CA GLU A 3 -5.02 -13.59 14.10
C GLU A 3 -4.93 -13.83 12.58
N SER A 4 -4.59 -15.07 12.23
CA SER A 4 -4.09 -15.56 10.93
C SER A 4 -4.86 -15.07 9.68
N SER A 5 -4.38 -14.00 9.04
CA SER A 5 -4.79 -13.65 7.66
C SER A 5 -4.10 -14.51 6.59
N GLY A 6 -3.14 -15.37 6.97
CA GLY A 6 -2.25 -16.07 6.03
C GLY A 6 -1.29 -15.14 5.29
N GLN A 7 -1.30 -13.84 5.61
CA GLN A 7 -0.43 -12.85 4.99
C GLN A 7 0.96 -12.86 5.64
N PRO A 8 2.00 -12.47 4.88
CA PRO A 8 3.35 -12.46 5.38
C PRO A 8 3.53 -11.30 6.37
N ALA A 9 4.17 -11.56 7.51
CA ALA A 9 4.41 -10.54 8.51
C ALA A 9 5.30 -9.42 7.98
N VAL A 10 4.93 -8.16 8.23
CA VAL A 10 5.77 -6.98 7.99
C VAL A 10 7.04 -7.09 8.84
N LYS A 11 8.19 -6.90 8.19
CA LYS A 11 9.52 -6.98 8.81
C LYS A 11 10.07 -5.57 9.07
N LEU A 12 11.09 -5.48 9.91
CA LEU A 12 11.78 -4.22 10.19
C LEU A 12 12.33 -3.57 8.91
N GLU A 13 12.88 -4.37 8.00
CA GLU A 13 13.39 -3.92 6.70
C GLU A 13 12.31 -3.25 5.84
N ASP A 14 11.07 -3.75 5.88
CA ASP A 14 9.94 -3.16 5.15
C ASP A 14 9.61 -1.75 5.68
N ILE A 15 9.73 -1.56 7.01
CA ILE A 15 9.48 -0.27 7.67
C ILE A 15 10.65 0.69 7.41
N GLN A 16 11.89 0.23 7.52
CA GLN A 16 13.07 1.06 7.28
C GLN A 16 13.12 1.58 5.84
N ASN A 17 12.69 0.77 4.88
CA ASN A 17 12.72 1.10 3.46
C ASN A 17 11.35 1.56 2.91
N TYR A 18 10.39 1.90 3.76
CA TYR A 18 9.07 2.38 3.31
C TYR A 18 9.13 3.58 2.35
N PRO A 19 10.06 4.55 2.47
CA PRO A 19 10.11 5.68 1.53
C PRO A 19 10.49 5.21 0.12
N ASP A 20 11.41 4.24 0.02
CA ASP A 20 11.78 3.63 -1.25
C ASP A 20 10.60 2.87 -1.88
N ILE A 21 9.86 2.15 -1.04
CA ILE A 21 8.64 1.44 -1.46
C ILE A 21 7.62 2.42 -2.06
N VAL A 22 7.45 3.59 -1.46
CA VAL A 22 6.53 4.63 -1.95
C VAL A 22 7.05 5.29 -3.23
N ASN A 23 8.32 5.67 -3.27
CA ASN A 23 8.92 6.39 -4.40
C ASN A 23 9.04 5.51 -5.66
N HIS A 24 9.22 4.20 -5.49
CA HIS A 24 9.32 3.23 -6.59
C HIS A 24 8.12 2.28 -6.60
N ALA A 25 6.94 2.79 -6.24
CA ALA A 25 5.71 2.02 -6.22
C ALA A 25 5.28 1.61 -7.63
N ASP A 26 4.57 0.49 -7.72
CA ASP A 26 4.03 -0.03 -8.98
C ASP A 26 2.65 0.55 -9.27
N LEU A 27 1.82 0.63 -8.22
CA LEU A 27 0.42 1.04 -8.28
C LEU A 27 0.12 2.11 -7.22
N MET A 28 -0.79 3.01 -7.57
CA MET A 28 -1.35 3.98 -6.64
C MET A 28 -2.86 4.09 -6.83
N ARG A 29 -3.60 4.21 -5.73
CA ARG A 29 -5.06 4.42 -5.74
C ARG A 29 -5.45 5.44 -4.67
N VAL A 30 -6.35 6.35 -5.01
CA VAL A 30 -7.05 7.19 -4.03
C VAL A 30 -8.44 6.59 -3.80
N VAL A 31 -8.78 6.35 -2.54
CA VAL A 31 -10.06 5.76 -2.11
C VAL A 31 -10.80 6.78 -1.25
N ASP A 32 -12.02 7.13 -1.65
CA ASP A 32 -12.92 7.94 -0.82
C ASP A 32 -13.43 7.10 0.36
N THR A 33 -13.42 7.69 1.55
CA THR A 33 -13.94 7.10 2.78
C THR A 33 -14.98 8.02 3.39
N SER A 34 -15.75 7.52 4.37
CA SER A 34 -16.72 8.35 5.10
C SER A 34 -16.10 9.53 5.86
N THR A 35 -14.78 9.49 6.10
CA THR A 35 -14.05 10.49 6.89
C THR A 35 -13.01 11.28 6.10
N GLY A 36 -12.90 11.06 4.79
CA GLY A 36 -11.96 11.77 3.92
C GLY A 36 -11.47 10.91 2.77
N LYS A 37 -10.16 10.99 2.49
CA LYS A 37 -9.50 10.24 1.43
C LYS A 37 -8.37 9.38 2.01
N ARG A 38 -8.26 8.16 1.51
CA ARG A 38 -7.15 7.23 1.76
C ARG A 38 -6.32 7.12 0.49
N LEU A 39 -5.02 7.29 0.61
CA LEU A 39 -4.05 7.00 -0.43
C LEU A 39 -3.49 5.59 -0.17
N VAL A 40 -3.58 4.72 -1.17
CA VAL A 40 -3.04 3.36 -1.14
C VAL A 40 -1.96 3.25 -2.19
N ILE A 41 -0.79 2.79 -1.76
CA ILE A 41 0.41 2.68 -2.58
C ILE A 41 0.88 1.23 -2.51
N GLY A 42 1.06 0.61 -3.66
CA GLY A 42 1.41 -0.81 -3.77
C GLY A 42 2.70 -1.00 -4.54
N LYS A 43 3.61 -1.80 -4.00
CA LYS A 43 4.85 -2.23 -4.66
C LYS A 43 4.92 -3.75 -4.74
N GLN A 44 5.22 -4.27 -5.93
CA GLN A 44 5.50 -5.68 -6.13
C GLN A 44 6.95 -6.00 -5.76
N ILE A 45 7.15 -6.95 -4.85
CA ILE A 45 8.46 -7.45 -4.43
C ILE A 45 8.42 -8.97 -4.36
N ASN A 46 9.09 -9.65 -5.29
CA ASN A 46 9.39 -11.09 -5.29
C ASN A 46 8.28 -12.00 -4.70
N GLY A 47 7.13 -12.07 -5.36
CA GLY A 47 6.01 -12.93 -4.95
C GLY A 47 5.15 -12.37 -3.81
N TYR A 48 5.45 -11.15 -3.34
CA TYR A 48 4.69 -10.39 -2.37
C TYR A 48 4.34 -9.00 -2.90
N ALA A 49 3.23 -8.46 -2.43
CA ALA A 49 2.92 -7.05 -2.53
C ALA A 49 3.14 -6.41 -1.16
N ILE A 50 3.81 -5.25 -1.11
CA ILE A 50 3.82 -4.39 0.07
C ILE A 50 2.88 -3.22 -0.21
N VAL A 51 1.95 -2.99 0.72
CA VAL A 51 0.94 -1.95 0.61
C VAL A 51 1.11 -0.95 1.75
N VAL A 52 1.18 0.33 1.39
CA VAL A 52 1.25 1.45 2.32
C VAL A 52 -0.05 2.25 2.20
N GLU A 53 -0.74 2.41 3.33
CA GLU A 53 -1.93 3.27 3.43
C GLU A 53 -1.61 4.56 4.16
N ALA A 54 -1.94 5.69 3.56
CA ALA A 54 -1.95 7.00 4.20
C ALA A 54 -3.36 7.60 4.20
N ILE A 55 -3.70 8.37 5.22
CA ILE A 55 -4.97 9.10 5.31
C ILE A 55 -4.70 10.60 5.17
N GLY A 56 -5.49 11.28 4.34
CA GLY A 56 -5.52 12.74 4.28
C GLY A 56 -6.10 13.35 5.55
N ARG A 57 -5.40 14.32 6.13
CA ARG A 57 -5.82 15.12 7.29
C ARG A 57 -6.05 16.57 6.85
N LYS A 58 -6.54 17.40 7.78
CA LYS A 58 -6.65 18.85 7.56
C LYS A 58 -5.27 19.43 7.20
N ASN A 59 -5.26 20.56 6.50
CA ASN A 59 -4.04 21.26 6.07
C ASN A 59 -3.14 20.45 5.12
N ASN A 60 -3.74 19.60 4.26
CA ASN A 60 -3.02 18.80 3.26
C ASN A 60 -1.95 17.86 3.83
N GLN A 61 -2.08 17.47 5.11
CA GLN A 61 -1.17 16.51 5.72
C GLN A 61 -1.59 15.08 5.37
N LEU A 62 -0.59 14.21 5.16
CA LEU A 62 -0.78 12.76 5.05
C LEU A 62 -0.22 12.09 6.30
N SER A 63 -1.00 11.21 6.91
CA SER A 63 -0.56 10.39 8.03
C SER A 63 -0.53 8.93 7.63
N LEU A 64 0.59 8.24 7.91
CA LEU A 64 0.67 6.79 7.77
C LEU A 64 -0.40 6.14 8.63
N LYS A 65 -1.19 5.26 8.02
CA LYS A 65 -2.24 4.49 8.70
C LYS A 65 -1.77 3.07 8.95
N THR A 66 -1.30 2.38 7.92
CA THR A 66 -0.81 1.01 8.03
C THR A 66 0.17 0.66 6.90
N ILE A 67 1.00 -0.34 7.17
CA ILE A 67 1.78 -1.05 6.16
C ILE A 67 1.43 -2.53 6.35
N TYR A 68 1.17 -3.23 5.25
CA TYR A 68 0.92 -4.66 5.28
C TYR A 68 1.44 -5.34 4.01
N LYS A 69 1.50 -6.68 4.04
CA LYS A 69 1.93 -7.47 2.88
C LYS A 69 0.84 -8.43 2.46
N GLU A 70 0.83 -8.73 1.18
CA GLU A 70 -0.05 -9.76 0.60
C GLU A 70 0.80 -10.72 -0.23
N HIS A 71 0.38 -11.98 -0.30
CA HIS A 71 0.98 -12.94 -1.23
C HIS A 71 0.48 -12.67 -2.65
N GLY A 72 1.36 -12.90 -3.63
CA GLY A 72 1.02 -12.84 -5.04
C GLY A 72 1.20 -11.46 -5.66
N GLN A 73 0.34 -11.17 -6.63
CA GLN A 73 0.45 -9.98 -7.47
C GLN A 73 -0.28 -8.79 -6.84
N VAL A 74 0.37 -7.63 -6.79
CA VAL A 74 -0.21 -6.39 -6.22
C VAL A 74 -1.54 -6.01 -6.87
N GLU A 75 -1.69 -6.24 -8.19
CA GLU A 75 -2.92 -5.99 -8.95
C GLU A 75 -4.10 -6.89 -8.54
N LYS A 76 -3.81 -8.06 -7.94
CA LYS A 76 -4.81 -9.00 -7.42
C LYS A 76 -5.13 -8.77 -5.94
N GLY A 77 -4.41 -7.86 -5.29
CA GLY A 77 -4.58 -7.50 -3.90
C GLY A 77 -5.93 -6.82 -3.62
N LEU A 78 -6.38 -6.85 -2.37
CA LEU A 78 -7.72 -6.38 -1.99
C LEU A 78 -7.98 -4.93 -2.44
N ASP A 79 -6.96 -4.07 -2.30
CA ASP A 79 -7.05 -2.65 -2.62
C ASP A 79 -6.94 -2.34 -4.13
N PHE A 80 -6.48 -3.28 -4.95
CA PHE A 80 -6.21 -3.05 -6.39
C PHE A 80 -7.02 -3.94 -7.34
N LYS A 81 -7.70 -4.98 -6.84
CA LYS A 81 -8.46 -5.95 -7.65
C LYS A 81 -9.50 -5.33 -8.57
N ASP A 82 -10.05 -4.16 -8.22
CA ASP A 82 -11.09 -3.48 -9.01
C ASP A 82 -10.53 -2.71 -10.22
N SER A 83 -9.22 -2.80 -10.49
CA SER A 83 -8.54 -2.16 -11.64
C SER A 83 -8.68 -0.63 -11.71
N THR A 84 -9.11 0.01 -10.63
CA THR A 84 -9.22 1.47 -10.49
C THR A 84 -7.97 2.02 -9.81
N TYR A 85 -6.85 1.94 -10.51
CA TYR A 85 -5.54 2.40 -10.02
C TYR A 85 -4.75 3.09 -11.13
N ILE A 86 -3.74 3.84 -10.71
CA ILE A 86 -2.73 4.42 -11.58
C ILE A 86 -1.51 3.48 -11.57
N ARG A 87 -1.11 3.00 -12.75
CA ARG A 87 0.18 2.32 -12.94
C ARG A 87 1.26 3.39 -12.99
N LEU A 88 2.23 3.32 -12.08
CA LEU A 88 3.35 4.26 -12.06
C LEU A 88 4.47 3.76 -12.98
N SER A 89 5.15 4.70 -13.64
CA SER A 89 6.29 4.36 -14.49
C SER A 89 7.49 3.91 -13.65
N LYS A 90 8.39 3.14 -14.27
CA LYS A 90 9.63 2.63 -13.65
C LYS A 90 10.89 3.33 -14.16
N ASP A 91 10.70 4.41 -14.91
CA ASP A 91 11.75 5.18 -15.58
C ASP A 91 12.71 5.87 -14.60
#